data_AF-A0A9E1SUH9-F1
#
_entry.id   AF-A0A9E1SUH9-F1
#
_cell.length_a   1.000
_cell.length_b   1.000
_cell.length_c   1.000
_cell.angle_alpha   90.00
_cell.angle_beta   90.00
_cell.angle_gamma   90.00
#
_symmetry.space_group_name_H-M   'P 1'
#
loop_
_entity.id
_entity.type
_entity.pdbx_description
1 polymer ?
#
loop_
_entity_poly.entity_id
_entity_poly.type
_entity_poly.pdbx_seq_one_letter_code
_entity_poly.pdbx_strand_id
1 'polypeptide(L)'
;MKPAIFAAIIGILWTASANAGEDNIYKEPQNHFSWGKILSSQLGFNGFEKSYALVIGVSKYDHFVNLPTVNDPLNVKDYLLNEAGFDYVHVLTEEKVTLQRVNDIMVDTIPTLLDSNDRFVFYWSGHGVTRQVGNGDRGYIPVKASPNDKFGRMISMQDIKRWDDLQNSRQTLYLLDACFSGLAGVASKAGHRLTEIEQLARQSSHLLTAGTANEETIATDQLGGSVFTAAVLDGLRGKADSANAYPRDGVVTLRELQGYVRKRVDQERRAAGWRKTITPQLRDLATSDGEFFFLTSEQKIARLKGAGEKPNGDFAYGRPLSTGPDHVRSKGGKTKIESFSVHFGSDSASLNGDTALLLKEVVNACSEGAIGLTGHTGLDGTAAYNLAISSRRLNVVRRELISLGMPESSFDNSVLAMGEDEQKAPPFTPSGDALNHRVEIVCVN
;
A
#
# COMPACT_ATOMS: atom_id res chain seq x y z
N MET A 1 -54.97 -25.11 -8.36
CA MET A 1 -54.14 -25.81 -9.35
C MET A 1 -53.28 -24.77 -10.06
N LYS A 2 -51.95 -24.97 -10.08
CA LYS A 2 -50.94 -24.08 -10.67
C LYS A 2 -51.01 -24.08 -12.21
N PRO A 3 -50.60 -22.98 -12.86
CA PRO A 3 -49.76 -23.02 -14.06
C PRO A 3 -48.38 -22.40 -13.76
N ALA A 4 -47.27 -23.14 -13.90
CA ALA A 4 -46.40 -23.13 -15.09
C ALA A 4 -45.81 -21.73 -15.37
N ILE A 5 -44.74 -21.32 -14.68
CA ILE A 5 -43.31 -21.43 -15.11
C ILE A 5 -43.14 -21.27 -16.63
N PHE A 6 -42.78 -20.05 -17.03
CA PHE A 6 -41.90 -19.80 -18.17
C PHE A 6 -40.80 -18.85 -17.70
N ALA A 7 -39.64 -19.42 -17.38
CA ALA A 7 -38.42 -18.70 -17.09
C ALA A 7 -37.86 -18.18 -18.43
N ALA A 8 -37.85 -16.85 -18.60
CA ALA A 8 -37.06 -16.22 -19.64
C ALA A 8 -35.60 -16.20 -19.20
N ILE A 9 -34.78 -16.89 -19.98
CA ILE A 9 -33.32 -16.93 -19.91
C ILE A 9 -32.79 -15.51 -20.06
N ILE A 10 -32.23 -14.96 -18.99
CA ILE A 10 -31.18 -13.93 -19.06
C ILE A 10 -30.04 -14.44 -18.19
N GLY A 11 -29.24 -15.34 -18.77
CA GLY A 11 -27.92 -15.63 -18.26
C GLY A 11 -27.03 -14.44 -18.57
N ILE A 12 -26.87 -13.52 -17.61
CA ILE A 12 -25.70 -12.67 -17.58
C ILE A 12 -24.69 -13.41 -16.72
N LEU A 13 -23.80 -14.14 -17.38
CA LEU A 13 -22.53 -14.53 -16.79
C LEU A 13 -21.83 -13.25 -16.34
N TRP A 14 -21.82 -12.98 -15.04
CA TRP A 14 -20.83 -12.11 -14.45
C TRP A 14 -19.52 -12.91 -14.36
N THR A 15 -18.78 -12.97 -15.46
CA THR A 15 -17.32 -13.13 -15.40
C THR A 15 -16.73 -11.75 -15.22
N ALA A 16 -16.85 -11.17 -14.02
CA ALA A 16 -16.00 -10.04 -13.66
C ALA A 16 -14.60 -10.62 -13.42
N SER A 17 -13.73 -10.41 -14.40
CA SER A 17 -12.36 -10.91 -14.42
C SER A 17 -11.60 -10.43 -13.18
N ALA A 18 -11.04 -11.35 -12.40
CA ALA A 18 -10.03 -11.10 -11.36
C ALA A 18 -8.67 -10.60 -11.92
N ASN A 19 -8.72 -9.80 -13.00
CA ASN A 19 -7.58 -9.41 -13.84
C ASN A 19 -7.55 -7.90 -14.16
N ALA A 20 -8.42 -7.06 -13.59
CA ALA A 20 -8.38 -5.63 -13.85
C ALA A 20 -7.31 -4.95 -12.98
N GLY A 21 -6.35 -4.30 -13.62
CA GLY A 21 -5.31 -3.49 -13.03
C GLY A 21 -5.83 -2.21 -12.39
N GLU A 22 -5.04 -1.70 -11.46
CA GLU A 22 -5.33 -0.55 -10.63
C GLU A 22 -4.68 0.72 -11.16
N ASP A 23 -5.36 1.86 -11.06
CA ASP A 23 -4.82 3.22 -11.25
C ASP A 23 -5.50 4.13 -10.23
N ASN A 24 -5.14 3.94 -8.96
CA ASN A 24 -5.81 4.59 -7.84
C ASN A 24 -4.79 5.34 -6.99
N ILE A 25 -5.19 6.51 -6.51
CA ILE A 25 -4.43 7.25 -5.51
C ILE A 25 -5.03 6.95 -4.15
N TYR A 26 -4.22 6.56 -3.19
CA TYR A 26 -4.60 6.34 -1.82
C TYR A 26 -4.11 7.49 -0.96
N LYS A 27 -4.91 7.85 0.04
CA LYS A 27 -4.54 8.85 1.03
C LYS A 27 -4.50 8.25 2.42
N GLU A 28 -3.56 8.72 3.23
CA GLU A 28 -3.55 8.46 4.66
C GLU A 28 -4.90 8.86 5.31
N PRO A 29 -5.46 8.03 6.21
CA PRO A 29 -6.71 8.35 6.91
C PRO A 29 -6.64 9.70 7.65
N GLN A 30 -7.72 10.48 7.60
CA GLN A 30 -7.84 11.70 8.39
C GLN A 30 -7.82 11.35 9.89
N ASN A 31 -7.00 12.07 10.67
CA ASN A 31 -6.65 11.84 12.09
C ASN A 31 -5.46 10.91 12.36
N HIS A 32 -4.75 10.47 11.33
CA HIS A 32 -3.40 9.93 11.49
C HIS A 32 -2.37 11.08 11.49
N PHE A 33 -1.26 10.88 12.20
CA PHE A 33 -0.29 11.94 12.44
C PHE A 33 0.72 12.01 11.29
N SER A 34 0.65 13.06 10.46
CA SER A 34 1.61 13.25 9.36
C SER A 34 3.04 13.36 9.92
N TRP A 35 3.95 12.52 9.44
CA TRP A 35 5.36 12.44 9.88
C TRP A 35 6.10 13.76 9.82
N GLY A 36 5.64 14.65 8.95
CA GLY A 36 6.16 16.00 8.86
C GLY A 36 6.10 16.77 10.16
N LYS A 37 5.07 16.54 10.97
CA LYS A 37 4.90 17.15 12.29
C LYS A 37 5.75 16.49 13.38
N ILE A 38 6.03 15.19 13.29
CA ILE A 38 6.87 14.46 14.26
C ILE A 38 8.35 14.80 14.03
N LEU A 39 8.80 14.79 12.78
CA LEU A 39 10.18 15.13 12.43
C LEU A 39 10.47 16.62 12.68
N SER A 40 9.48 17.52 12.47
CA SER A 40 9.65 18.94 12.77
C SER A 40 9.68 19.25 14.27
N SER A 41 8.81 18.61 15.07
CA SER A 41 8.66 18.92 16.50
C SER A 41 9.79 18.39 17.39
N GLN A 42 10.57 17.39 16.96
CA GLN A 42 11.56 16.72 17.83
C GLN A 42 13.01 16.71 17.32
N LEU A 43 13.26 16.88 16.01
CA LEU A 43 14.63 16.90 15.47
C LEU A 43 15.19 18.31 15.30
N GLY A 44 14.40 19.37 15.52
CA GLY A 44 14.87 20.77 15.43
C GLY A 44 15.08 21.28 13.99
N PHE A 45 14.59 20.56 12.99
CA PHE A 45 14.57 20.98 11.59
C PHE A 45 13.13 21.29 11.15
N ASN A 46 12.95 22.05 10.07
CA ASN A 46 11.67 22.01 9.35
C ASN A 46 11.50 20.55 8.86
N GLY A 47 10.62 19.80 9.53
CA GLY A 47 10.28 18.43 9.17
C GLY A 47 9.83 18.35 7.72
N PHE A 48 9.74 17.14 7.16
CA PHE A 48 9.20 17.01 5.82
C PHE A 48 7.76 17.54 5.79
N GLU A 49 7.27 18.11 4.71
CA GLU A 49 5.88 18.58 4.73
C GLU A 49 4.93 17.43 4.44
N LYS A 50 5.20 16.67 3.36
CA LYS A 50 4.45 15.49 2.96
C LYS A 50 5.38 14.40 2.42
N SER A 51 4.90 13.17 2.41
CA SER A 51 5.53 12.00 1.82
C SER A 51 4.60 11.39 0.77
N TYR A 52 5.07 11.29 -0.46
CA TYR A 52 4.34 10.75 -1.60
C TYR A 52 5.01 9.49 -2.13
N ALA A 53 4.23 8.57 -2.67
CA ALA A 53 4.77 7.43 -3.38
C ALA A 53 4.02 7.13 -4.68
N LEU A 54 4.75 6.62 -5.67
CA LEU A 54 4.21 5.93 -6.83
C LEU A 54 4.65 4.46 -6.75
N VAL A 55 3.69 3.56 -6.65
CA VAL A 55 3.87 2.12 -6.46
C VAL A 55 3.36 1.40 -7.69
N ILE A 56 4.26 0.79 -8.45
CA ILE A 56 3.95 0.17 -9.73
C ILE A 56 4.22 -1.33 -9.68
N GLY A 57 3.28 -2.14 -10.16
CA GLY A 57 3.46 -3.60 -10.24
C GLY A 57 2.95 -4.19 -11.55
N VAL A 58 3.76 -5.00 -12.20
CA VAL A 58 3.34 -5.77 -13.38
C VAL A 58 3.68 -7.23 -13.15
N SER A 59 2.65 -8.06 -12.99
CA SER A 59 2.82 -9.50 -12.79
C SER A 59 2.45 -10.31 -14.05
N LYS A 60 1.48 -9.83 -14.85
CA LYS A 60 1.04 -10.49 -16.08
C LYS A 60 1.54 -9.73 -17.30
N TYR A 61 2.40 -10.34 -18.11
CA TYR A 61 3.01 -9.72 -19.29
C TYR A 61 2.49 -10.35 -20.59
N ASP A 62 2.43 -9.54 -21.65
CA ASP A 62 1.98 -10.01 -22.97
C ASP A 62 3.12 -10.69 -23.75
N HIS A 63 4.37 -10.28 -23.47
CA HIS A 63 5.57 -10.69 -24.22
C HIS A 63 6.74 -11.14 -23.33
N PHE A 64 6.51 -11.23 -22.01
CA PHE A 64 7.45 -11.76 -21.03
C PHE A 64 6.77 -12.84 -20.21
N VAL A 65 7.56 -13.62 -19.46
CA VAL A 65 7.03 -14.62 -18.53
C VAL A 65 6.28 -13.92 -17.39
N ASN A 66 5.14 -14.45 -16.98
CA ASN A 66 4.42 -13.90 -15.83
C ASN A 66 5.21 -14.12 -14.53
N LEU A 67 5.09 -13.20 -13.60
CA LEU A 67 5.77 -13.22 -12.30
C LEU A 67 4.75 -13.44 -11.17
N PRO A 68 5.06 -14.25 -10.15
CA PRO A 68 4.19 -14.43 -8.99
C PRO A 68 4.36 -13.29 -7.96
N THR A 69 4.26 -12.04 -8.43
CA THR A 69 4.52 -10.81 -7.65
C THR A 69 3.30 -9.88 -7.55
N VAL A 70 2.10 -10.40 -7.85
CA VAL A 70 0.86 -9.59 -7.89
C VAL A 70 0.56 -8.85 -6.58
N ASN A 71 0.98 -9.38 -5.43
CA ASN A 71 0.75 -8.77 -4.13
C ASN A 71 1.83 -7.77 -3.70
N ASP A 72 2.99 -7.76 -4.35
CA ASP A 72 4.10 -6.86 -4.00
C ASP A 72 3.70 -5.38 -3.96
N PRO A 73 3.06 -4.81 -5.00
CA PRO A 73 2.61 -3.41 -4.96
C PRO A 73 1.60 -3.15 -3.83
N LEU A 74 0.71 -4.10 -3.53
CA LEU A 74 -0.28 -3.94 -2.45
C LEU A 74 0.39 -3.95 -1.08
N ASN A 75 1.31 -4.89 -0.84
CA ASN A 75 2.08 -4.99 0.40
C ASN A 75 2.93 -3.73 0.65
N VAL A 76 3.54 -3.17 -0.40
CA VAL A 76 4.30 -1.92 -0.32
C VAL A 76 3.39 -0.72 -0.08
N LYS A 77 2.27 -0.62 -0.80
CA LYS A 77 1.26 0.43 -0.58
C LYS A 77 0.78 0.41 0.88
N ASP A 78 0.42 -0.76 1.38
CA ASP A 78 -0.03 -0.94 2.76
C ASP A 78 1.08 -0.49 3.71
N TYR A 79 2.29 -1.03 3.63
CA TYR A 79 3.39 -0.60 4.50
C TYR A 79 3.61 0.92 4.47
N LEU A 80 3.60 1.53 3.28
CA LEU A 80 3.84 2.97 3.14
C LEU A 80 2.78 3.80 3.84
N LEU A 81 1.49 3.52 3.64
CA LEU A 81 0.39 4.25 4.27
C LEU A 81 0.31 3.96 5.77
N ASN A 82 0.51 2.71 6.15
CA ASN A 82 0.05 2.16 7.42
C ASN A 82 1.12 2.21 8.50
N GLU A 83 2.37 2.06 8.06
CA GLU A 83 3.51 1.91 8.95
C GLU A 83 4.47 3.07 8.72
N ALA A 84 4.83 3.38 7.47
CA ALA A 84 5.74 4.48 7.14
C ALA A 84 5.07 5.87 7.08
N GLY A 85 3.73 5.93 7.20
CA GLY A 85 2.82 7.09 7.11
C GLY A 85 3.07 8.04 5.94
N PHE A 86 3.21 7.48 4.75
CA PHE A 86 3.12 8.27 3.53
C PHE A 86 1.73 8.89 3.42
N ASP A 87 1.67 10.20 3.18
CA ASP A 87 0.41 10.94 3.07
C ASP A 87 -0.38 10.50 1.81
N TYR A 88 0.33 10.19 0.72
CA TYR A 88 -0.26 9.79 -0.56
C TYR A 88 0.50 8.64 -1.22
N VAL A 89 -0.21 7.63 -1.71
CA VAL A 89 0.36 6.51 -2.47
C VAL A 89 -0.46 6.27 -3.74
N HIS A 90 0.09 6.57 -4.90
CA HIS A 90 -0.50 6.22 -6.20
C HIS A 90 -0.09 4.81 -6.58
N VAL A 91 -1.07 3.92 -6.75
CA VAL A 91 -0.86 2.53 -7.20
C VAL A 91 -1.24 2.39 -8.67
N LEU A 92 -0.33 1.82 -9.46
CA LEU A 92 -0.54 1.48 -10.87
C LEU A 92 -0.21 0.00 -11.11
N THR A 93 -1.17 -0.82 -11.54
CA THR A 93 -0.92 -2.26 -11.78
C THR A 93 -1.46 -2.77 -13.12
N GLU A 94 -0.87 -3.87 -13.57
CA GLU A 94 -1.29 -4.65 -14.74
C GLU A 94 -1.49 -3.79 -16.00
N GLU A 95 -2.68 -3.82 -16.63
CA GLU A 95 -2.95 -3.13 -17.89
C GLU A 95 -2.97 -1.60 -17.80
N LYS A 96 -3.02 -1.05 -16.58
CA LYS A 96 -2.91 0.39 -16.35
C LYS A 96 -1.45 0.86 -16.44
N VAL A 97 -0.49 -0.05 -16.27
CA VAL A 97 0.94 0.24 -16.41
C VAL A 97 1.30 0.33 -17.89
N THR A 98 1.20 1.53 -18.44
CA THR A 98 1.66 1.85 -19.80
C THR A 98 2.82 2.83 -19.75
N LEU A 99 3.72 2.78 -20.73
CA LEU A 99 4.85 3.71 -20.81
C LEU A 99 4.38 5.18 -20.82
N GLN A 100 3.28 5.46 -21.52
CA GLN A 100 2.68 6.79 -21.54
C GLN A 100 2.19 7.17 -20.14
N ARG A 101 1.35 6.35 -19.50
CA ARG A 101 0.79 6.66 -18.19
C ARG A 101 1.86 6.91 -17.12
N VAL A 102 2.91 6.09 -17.09
CA VAL A 102 4.03 6.30 -16.15
C VAL A 102 4.76 7.60 -16.44
N ASN A 103 4.99 7.95 -17.71
CA ASN A 103 5.58 9.24 -18.07
C ASN A 103 4.69 10.42 -17.68
N ASP A 104 3.39 10.38 -17.96
CA ASP A 104 2.45 11.44 -17.61
C ASP A 104 2.47 11.70 -16.09
N ILE A 105 2.55 10.62 -15.28
CA ILE A 105 2.66 10.75 -13.83
C ILE A 105 4.01 11.39 -13.45
N MET A 106 5.12 10.84 -13.94
CA MET A 106 6.46 11.24 -13.50
C MET A 106 6.93 12.61 -14.02
N VAL A 107 6.42 13.03 -15.18
CA VAL A 107 6.81 14.29 -15.83
C VAL A 107 5.83 15.41 -15.53
N ASP A 108 4.52 15.14 -15.57
CA ASP A 108 3.50 16.19 -15.52
C ASP A 108 2.77 16.23 -14.18
N THR A 109 2.63 15.10 -13.48
CA THR A 109 1.86 15.03 -12.23
C THR A 109 2.74 15.26 -11.00
N ILE A 110 3.68 14.35 -10.74
CA ILE A 110 4.49 14.36 -9.50
C ILE A 110 5.26 15.68 -9.30
N PRO A 111 5.94 16.27 -10.32
CA PRO A 111 6.64 17.53 -10.13
C PRO A 111 5.75 18.71 -9.72
N THR A 112 4.45 18.65 -10.03
CA THR A 112 3.46 19.68 -9.62
C THR A 112 2.88 19.44 -8.23
N LEU A 113 3.02 18.21 -7.70
CA LEU A 113 2.51 17.82 -6.38
C LEU A 113 3.54 17.97 -5.26
N LEU A 114 4.83 17.92 -5.60
CA LEU A 114 5.94 17.92 -4.64
C LEU A 114 6.50 19.33 -4.39
N ASP A 115 6.62 19.67 -3.11
CA ASP A 115 7.34 20.85 -2.63
C ASP A 115 8.77 20.50 -2.17
N SER A 116 9.61 21.53 -1.97
CA SER A 116 11.04 21.38 -1.63
C SER A 116 11.35 20.75 -0.28
N ASN A 117 10.34 20.58 0.57
CA ASN A 117 10.43 19.87 1.86
C ASN A 117 9.80 18.48 1.82
N ASP A 118 9.28 18.02 0.68
CA ASP A 118 8.60 16.73 0.58
C ASP A 118 9.55 15.56 0.40
N ARG A 119 9.00 14.35 0.55
CA ARG A 119 9.67 13.09 0.25
C ARG A 119 8.90 12.35 -0.83
N PHE A 120 9.65 11.67 -1.70
CA PHE A 120 9.07 10.87 -2.76
C PHE A 120 9.69 9.46 -2.81
N VAL A 121 8.83 8.45 -2.95
CA VAL A 121 9.23 7.06 -3.23
C VAL A 121 8.66 6.61 -4.56
N PHE A 122 9.51 6.13 -5.45
CA PHE A 122 9.11 5.38 -6.63
C PHE A 122 9.40 3.91 -6.37
N TYR A 123 8.38 3.06 -6.42
CA TYR A 123 8.52 1.61 -6.28
C TYR A 123 8.08 0.91 -7.56
N TRP A 124 8.86 -0.09 -7.99
CA TRP A 124 8.54 -0.94 -9.12
C TRP A 124 8.73 -2.42 -8.76
N SER A 125 7.72 -3.26 -9.04
CA SER A 125 7.85 -4.73 -9.07
C SER A 125 7.55 -5.26 -10.48
N GLY A 126 8.51 -5.99 -11.05
CA GLY A 126 8.36 -6.60 -12.36
C GLY A 126 9.67 -7.01 -13.01
N HIS A 127 9.64 -7.24 -14.32
CA HIS A 127 10.83 -7.58 -15.08
C HIS A 127 11.83 -6.44 -15.18
N GLY A 128 13.08 -6.83 -15.36
CA GLY A 128 14.20 -6.01 -15.75
C GLY A 128 14.91 -6.63 -16.94
N VAL A 129 15.32 -5.84 -17.92
CA VAL A 129 16.09 -6.33 -19.07
C VAL A 129 17.29 -5.43 -19.35
N THR A 130 18.28 -5.98 -20.04
CA THR A 130 19.49 -5.25 -20.41
C THR A 130 19.74 -5.34 -21.90
N ARG A 131 20.19 -4.21 -22.46
CA ARG A 131 20.71 -4.14 -23.83
C ARG A 131 22.17 -3.74 -23.79
N GLN A 132 23.01 -4.51 -24.46
CA GLN A 132 24.39 -4.12 -24.71
C GLN A 132 24.44 -2.96 -25.72
N VAL A 133 25.16 -1.89 -25.38
CA VAL A 133 25.37 -0.70 -26.22
C VAL A 133 26.84 -0.32 -26.17
N GLY A 134 27.58 -0.64 -27.25
CA GLY A 134 29.04 -0.48 -27.27
C GLY A 134 29.70 -1.39 -26.23
N ASN A 135 30.57 -0.82 -25.40
CA ASN A 135 31.28 -1.55 -24.33
C ASN A 135 30.51 -1.57 -22.99
N GLY A 136 29.27 -1.10 -22.95
CA GLY A 136 28.48 -1.01 -21.73
C GLY A 136 27.08 -1.61 -21.88
N ASP A 137 26.43 -1.79 -20.75
CA ASP A 137 25.05 -2.26 -20.64
C ASP A 137 24.11 -1.09 -20.34
N ARG A 138 22.88 -1.19 -20.84
CA ARG A 138 21.77 -0.27 -20.48
C ARG A 138 20.60 -1.07 -19.95
N GLY A 139 20.13 -0.69 -18.76
CA GLY A 139 18.96 -1.28 -18.12
C GLY A 139 17.64 -0.68 -18.63
N TYR A 140 16.63 -1.54 -18.78
CA TYR A 140 15.27 -1.17 -19.16
C TYR A 140 14.27 -1.94 -18.30
N ILE A 141 13.13 -1.31 -18.06
CA ILE A 141 11.99 -1.83 -17.32
C ILE A 141 10.81 -1.96 -18.30
N PRO A 142 10.44 -3.19 -18.72
CA PRO A 142 9.28 -3.41 -19.56
C PRO A 142 7.98 -3.17 -18.79
N VAL A 143 7.03 -2.50 -19.45
CA VAL A 143 5.63 -2.46 -19.01
C VAL A 143 4.88 -3.68 -19.58
N LYS A 144 3.62 -3.90 -19.16
CA LYS A 144 2.84 -5.10 -19.52
C LYS A 144 2.92 -5.48 -21.00
N ALA A 145 2.67 -4.50 -21.87
CA ALA A 145 2.58 -4.68 -23.33
C ALA A 145 3.92 -4.46 -24.07
N SER A 146 5.04 -4.26 -23.37
CA SER A 146 6.34 -4.05 -24.02
C SER A 146 6.76 -5.31 -24.79
N PRO A 147 7.03 -5.24 -26.11
CA PRO A 147 7.64 -6.35 -26.83
C PRO A 147 9.08 -6.55 -26.36
N ASN A 148 9.53 -7.81 -26.26
CA ASN A 148 10.85 -8.16 -25.75
C ASN A 148 12.05 -7.66 -26.59
N ASP A 149 11.80 -7.25 -27.84
CA ASP A 149 12.82 -6.74 -28.77
C ASP A 149 12.73 -5.22 -29.04
N LYS A 150 11.73 -4.52 -28.46
CA LYS A 150 11.49 -3.09 -28.67
C LYS A 150 11.80 -2.26 -27.42
N PHE A 151 13.09 -2.07 -27.12
CA PHE A 151 13.57 -1.29 -25.96
C PHE A 151 13.03 0.15 -25.88
N GLY A 152 12.69 0.78 -27.01
CA GLY A 152 12.06 2.11 -27.03
C GLY A 152 10.61 2.14 -26.52
N ARG A 153 10.02 0.97 -26.24
CA ARG A 153 8.70 0.81 -25.61
C ARG A 153 8.81 0.36 -24.15
N MET A 154 9.97 0.57 -23.54
CA MET A 154 10.27 0.25 -22.15
C MET A 154 10.77 1.52 -21.45
N ILE A 155 10.68 1.57 -20.13
CA ILE A 155 11.27 2.64 -19.33
C ILE A 155 12.77 2.41 -19.25
N SER A 156 13.59 3.38 -19.64
CA SER A 156 15.05 3.24 -19.56
C SER A 156 15.60 3.79 -18.23
N MET A 157 16.79 3.37 -17.83
CA MET A 157 17.49 4.01 -16.70
C MET A 157 17.78 5.51 -16.93
N GLN A 158 17.80 5.96 -18.19
CA GLN A 158 17.90 7.39 -18.51
C GLN A 158 16.59 8.13 -18.24
N ASP A 159 15.44 7.46 -18.38
CA ASP A 159 14.16 8.03 -17.98
C ASP A 159 14.10 8.22 -16.47
N ILE A 160 14.56 7.25 -15.67
CA ILE A 160 14.65 7.41 -14.21
C ILE A 160 15.52 8.61 -13.83
N LYS A 161 16.69 8.77 -14.48
CA LYS A 161 17.54 9.93 -14.20
C LYS A 161 16.89 11.24 -14.63
N ARG A 162 16.23 11.26 -15.79
CA ARG A 162 15.46 12.42 -16.26
C ARG A 162 14.33 12.77 -15.31
N TRP A 163 13.59 11.78 -14.81
CA TRP A 163 12.52 12.00 -13.84
C TRP A 163 13.07 12.54 -12.54
N ASP A 164 14.18 12.01 -12.05
CA ASP A 164 14.91 12.52 -10.87
C ASP A 164 15.30 14.00 -11.02
N ASP A 165 15.83 14.39 -12.18
CA ASP A 165 16.20 15.78 -12.48
C ASP A 165 15.00 16.75 -12.48
N LEU A 166 13.78 16.24 -12.65
CA LEU A 166 12.54 17.02 -12.62
C LEU A 166 11.93 17.10 -11.22
N GLN A 167 12.37 16.28 -10.26
CA GLN A 167 11.76 16.25 -8.94
C GLN A 167 12.22 17.42 -8.09
N ASN A 168 11.25 18.07 -7.42
CA ASN A 168 11.51 19.15 -6.48
C ASN A 168 11.58 18.67 -5.01
N SER A 169 11.39 17.37 -4.72
CA SER A 169 11.39 16.87 -3.34
C SER A 169 12.75 16.97 -2.66
N ARG A 170 12.73 17.12 -1.33
CA ARG A 170 13.93 17.05 -0.49
C ARG A 170 14.56 15.67 -0.57
N GLN A 171 13.77 14.61 -0.49
CA GLN A 171 14.30 13.25 -0.51
C GLN A 171 13.57 12.38 -1.50
N THR A 172 14.33 11.68 -2.33
CA THR A 172 13.80 10.79 -3.36
C THR A 172 14.43 9.40 -3.22
N LEU A 173 13.61 8.37 -3.31
CA LEU A 173 14.06 6.98 -3.31
C LEU A 173 13.38 6.18 -4.41
N TYR A 174 14.18 5.62 -5.31
CA TYR A 174 13.75 4.64 -6.31
C TYR A 174 14.05 3.23 -5.80
N LEU A 175 13.01 2.44 -5.53
CA LEU A 175 13.08 1.02 -5.14
C LEU A 175 12.64 0.15 -6.32
N LEU A 176 13.58 -0.56 -6.94
CA LEU A 176 13.30 -1.34 -8.14
C LEU A 176 13.50 -2.83 -7.84
N ASP A 177 12.39 -3.53 -7.66
CA ASP A 177 12.33 -4.99 -7.61
C ASP A 177 12.34 -5.57 -9.03
N ALA A 178 13.49 -5.39 -9.67
CA ALA A 178 13.80 -5.84 -11.02
C ALA A 178 15.31 -6.04 -11.15
N CYS A 179 15.71 -7.00 -11.98
CA CYS A 179 17.12 -7.35 -12.20
C CYS A 179 17.61 -6.78 -13.54
N PHE A 180 18.60 -5.89 -13.54
CA PHE A 180 19.24 -5.40 -14.76
C PHE A 180 20.66 -4.86 -14.52
N SER A 181 21.49 -4.88 -15.56
CA SER A 181 22.82 -4.29 -15.59
C SER A 181 22.72 -2.90 -16.22
N GLY A 182 23.75 -2.05 -16.03
CA GLY A 182 23.73 -0.68 -16.57
C GLY A 182 22.79 0.26 -15.80
N LEU A 183 22.91 0.26 -14.46
CA LEU A 183 22.15 1.13 -13.55
C LEU A 183 22.50 2.62 -13.75
N ALA A 184 21.52 3.50 -13.50
CA ALA A 184 21.77 4.94 -13.37
C ALA A 184 22.50 5.28 -12.05
N GLY A 185 23.24 6.39 -12.04
CA GLY A 185 23.90 6.92 -10.86
C GLY A 185 25.28 6.33 -10.56
N VAL A 186 25.90 6.85 -9.51
CA VAL A 186 27.22 6.40 -9.01
C VAL A 186 27.06 5.47 -7.81
N ALA A 187 28.09 4.68 -7.48
CA ALA A 187 28.04 3.85 -6.26
C ALA A 187 27.82 4.75 -5.03
N SER A 188 26.84 4.40 -4.20
CA SER A 188 26.44 5.28 -3.10
C SER A 188 27.53 5.42 -2.04
N LYS A 189 27.74 6.66 -1.59
CA LYS A 189 28.63 6.96 -0.44
C LYS A 189 27.88 7.11 0.89
N ALA A 190 26.55 7.10 0.87
CA ALA A 190 25.72 7.24 2.08
C ALA A 190 26.11 6.22 3.16
N GLY A 191 26.37 6.67 4.39
CA GLY A 191 26.75 5.81 5.54
C GLY A 191 28.08 6.12 6.24
N HIS A 192 28.35 7.37 6.63
CA HIS A 192 29.45 7.71 7.56
C HIS A 192 28.94 8.22 8.92
N ARG A 193 29.34 7.51 9.99
CA ARG A 193 29.45 7.89 11.43
C ARG A 193 28.33 8.76 12.02
N LEU A 194 27.42 8.11 12.76
CA LEU A 194 26.32 8.71 13.52
C LEU A 194 25.41 9.52 12.59
N THR A 195 24.11 9.30 12.64
CA THR A 195 23.16 10.22 12.03
C THR A 195 23.32 11.58 12.72
N GLU A 196 24.27 12.41 12.28
CA GLU A 196 24.17 13.84 12.49
C GLU A 196 22.84 14.19 11.83
N ILE A 197 21.90 14.65 12.65
CA ILE A 197 20.53 14.96 12.24
C ILE A 197 20.54 15.87 10.99
N GLU A 198 21.62 16.62 10.80
CA GLU A 198 21.97 17.37 9.59
C GLU A 198 21.93 16.55 8.29
N GLN A 199 22.49 15.33 8.23
CA GLN A 199 22.45 14.50 7.01
C GLN A 199 21.03 14.03 6.67
N LEU A 200 20.21 13.77 7.69
CA LEU A 200 18.80 13.40 7.53
C LEU A 200 17.93 14.58 7.07
N ALA A 201 18.41 15.81 7.26
CA ALA A 201 17.74 17.04 6.82
C ALA A 201 18.15 17.49 5.41
N ARG A 202 19.19 16.88 4.82
CA ARG A 202 19.72 17.27 3.49
C ARG A 202 18.95 16.63 2.35
N GLN A 203 19.09 17.26 1.17
CA GLN A 203 18.52 16.75 -0.06
C GLN A 203 19.15 15.39 -0.38
N SER A 204 18.39 14.41 -0.89
CA SER A 204 18.97 13.15 -1.31
C SER A 204 18.19 12.50 -2.45
N SER A 205 18.89 11.78 -3.32
CA SER A 205 18.25 10.95 -4.34
C SER A 205 19.01 9.66 -4.57
N HIS A 206 18.32 8.56 -4.30
CA HIS A 206 18.90 7.22 -4.20
C HIS A 206 18.12 6.22 -5.04
N LEU A 207 18.82 5.22 -5.56
CA LEU A 207 18.26 4.07 -6.27
C LEU A 207 18.76 2.77 -5.63
N LEU A 208 17.82 1.95 -5.16
CA LEU A 208 18.08 0.60 -4.65
C LEU A 208 17.38 -0.42 -5.55
N THR A 209 18.12 -1.40 -6.06
CA THR A 209 17.60 -2.42 -6.97
C THR A 209 17.80 -3.82 -6.42
N ALA A 210 16.96 -4.77 -6.86
CA ALA A 210 17.05 -6.17 -6.46
C ALA A 210 18.36 -6.83 -6.90
N GLY A 211 18.84 -6.56 -8.12
CA GLY A 211 20.04 -7.22 -8.63
C GLY A 211 20.46 -6.83 -10.04
N THR A 212 21.42 -7.57 -10.60
CA THR A 212 21.98 -7.36 -11.95
C THR A 212 21.33 -8.27 -13.00
N ALA A 213 21.50 -7.99 -14.31
CA ALA A 213 20.76 -8.68 -15.39
C ALA A 213 20.96 -10.19 -15.50
N ASN A 214 22.02 -10.72 -14.88
CA ASN A 214 22.38 -12.14 -14.98
C ASN A 214 21.74 -12.98 -13.85
N GLU A 215 20.84 -12.38 -13.08
CA GLU A 215 20.25 -12.94 -11.87
C GLU A 215 18.75 -13.25 -12.14
N GLU A 216 18.35 -14.53 -12.08
CA GLU A 216 16.93 -14.93 -12.17
C GLU A 216 16.21 -14.59 -10.86
N THR A 217 14.98 -14.09 -10.95
CA THR A 217 14.18 -13.67 -9.80
C THR A 217 13.78 -14.84 -8.90
N ILE A 218 13.98 -14.68 -7.59
CA ILE A 218 13.37 -15.56 -6.58
C ILE A 218 12.01 -14.99 -6.21
N ALA A 219 10.97 -15.52 -6.85
CA ALA A 219 9.62 -15.40 -6.35
C ALA A 219 9.11 -16.84 -6.20
N THR A 220 8.70 -17.21 -4.98
CA THR A 220 8.18 -18.55 -4.69
C THR A 220 6.70 -18.43 -4.38
N ASP A 221 5.89 -19.40 -4.81
CA ASP A 221 4.46 -19.47 -4.47
C ASP A 221 4.21 -19.44 -2.94
N GLN A 222 5.22 -19.82 -2.15
CA GLN A 222 5.17 -19.83 -0.68
C GLN A 222 5.27 -18.43 -0.04
N LEU A 223 5.88 -17.46 -0.72
CA LEU A 223 6.00 -16.09 -0.22
C LEU A 223 4.86 -15.19 -0.70
N GLY A 224 4.12 -15.60 -1.75
CA GLY A 224 3.07 -14.79 -2.35
C GLY A 224 3.57 -13.46 -2.93
N GLY A 225 4.88 -13.36 -3.23
CA GLY A 225 5.58 -12.14 -3.65
C GLY A 225 7.08 -12.35 -3.85
N SER A 226 7.80 -11.27 -4.17
CA SER A 226 9.26 -11.29 -4.36
C SER A 226 10.03 -11.37 -3.04
N VAL A 227 11.11 -12.17 -3.01
CA VAL A 227 12.03 -12.21 -1.86
C VAL A 227 12.65 -10.84 -1.59
N PHE A 228 12.96 -10.06 -2.63
CA PHE A 228 13.52 -8.72 -2.45
C PHE A 228 12.53 -7.79 -1.75
N THR A 229 11.29 -7.74 -2.24
CA THR A 229 10.23 -6.91 -1.63
C THR A 229 9.95 -7.33 -0.20
N ALA A 230 9.81 -8.65 0.07
CA ALA A 230 9.63 -9.16 1.42
C ALA A 230 10.79 -8.76 2.34
N ALA A 231 12.05 -8.88 1.86
CA ALA A 231 13.23 -8.49 2.62
C ALA A 231 13.31 -6.97 2.87
N VAL A 232 12.91 -6.15 1.89
CA VAL A 232 12.84 -4.69 2.05
C VAL A 232 11.85 -4.34 3.14
N LEU A 233 10.61 -4.84 3.07
CA LEU A 233 9.57 -4.55 4.06
C LEU A 233 9.99 -5.01 5.47
N ASP A 234 10.55 -6.20 5.59
CA ASP A 234 11.12 -6.71 6.83
C ASP A 234 12.21 -5.79 7.41
N GLY A 235 13.12 -5.33 6.56
CA GLY A 235 14.20 -4.44 6.94
C GLY A 235 13.67 -3.09 7.42
N LEU A 236 12.75 -2.50 6.66
CA LEU A 236 12.12 -1.21 6.95
C LEU A 236 11.29 -1.23 8.24
N ARG A 237 10.70 -2.38 8.60
CA ARG A 237 10.02 -2.61 9.90
C ARG A 237 10.97 -2.69 11.09
N GLY A 238 12.28 -2.59 10.87
CA GLY A 238 13.29 -2.51 11.93
C GLY A 238 14.23 -3.71 12.01
N LYS A 239 14.07 -4.74 11.18
CA LYS A 239 15.08 -5.83 11.14
C LYS A 239 16.42 -5.36 10.56
N ALA A 240 16.43 -4.24 9.83
CA ALA A 240 17.65 -3.62 9.31
C ALA A 240 18.35 -2.68 10.31
N ASP A 241 17.64 -2.16 11.32
CA ASP A 241 18.17 -1.31 12.40
C ASP A 241 19.06 -2.17 13.32
N SER A 242 20.34 -2.36 12.92
CA SER A 242 21.42 -3.20 13.50
C SER A 242 22.22 -4.00 12.46
N ALA A 243 21.88 -3.92 11.17
CA ALA A 243 22.45 -4.80 10.14
C ALA A 243 23.96 -4.58 9.90
N ASN A 244 24.52 -3.42 10.26
CA ASN A 244 25.90 -3.02 9.97
C ASN A 244 26.73 -2.63 11.21
N ALA A 245 26.49 -3.28 12.35
CA ALA A 245 27.22 -3.08 13.63
C ALA A 245 26.95 -1.75 14.36
N TYR A 246 25.89 -1.03 13.97
CA TYR A 246 25.39 0.13 14.69
C TYR A 246 24.39 -0.27 15.79
N PRO A 247 24.32 0.47 16.91
CA PRO A 247 23.30 0.26 17.93
C PRO A 247 21.91 0.50 17.33
N ARG A 248 20.91 -0.22 17.84
CA ARG A 248 19.51 0.01 17.50
C ARG A 248 19.10 1.41 17.94
N ASP A 249 18.93 2.31 16.98
CA ASP A 249 18.59 3.71 17.22
C ASP A 249 17.17 4.07 16.72
N GLY A 250 16.48 3.08 16.14
CA GLY A 250 15.14 3.24 15.63
C GLY A 250 15.07 3.90 14.26
N VAL A 251 16.21 4.09 13.59
CA VAL A 251 16.35 4.60 12.24
C VAL A 251 16.86 3.49 11.34
N VAL A 252 16.25 3.34 10.17
CA VAL A 252 16.71 2.42 9.12
C VAL A 252 17.26 3.26 7.98
N THR A 253 18.59 3.30 7.87
CA THR A 253 19.31 3.94 6.74
C THR A 253 19.29 3.06 5.49
N LEU A 254 19.59 3.62 4.32
CA LEU A 254 19.64 2.83 3.08
C LEU A 254 20.77 1.81 3.09
N ARG A 255 21.89 2.11 3.76
CA ARG A 255 23.01 1.16 3.89
C ARG A 255 22.65 -0.01 4.80
N GLU A 256 21.97 0.25 5.91
CA GLU A 256 21.43 -0.80 6.79
C GLU A 256 20.42 -1.67 6.06
N LEU A 257 19.50 -1.04 5.34
CA LEU A 257 18.53 -1.74 4.51
C LEU A 257 19.24 -2.62 3.47
N GLN A 258 20.19 -2.08 2.72
CA GLN A 258 20.94 -2.84 1.72
C GLN A 258 21.68 -4.03 2.37
N GLY A 259 22.34 -3.82 3.51
CA GLY A 259 23.05 -4.87 4.24
C GLY A 259 22.11 -6.00 4.68
N TYR A 260 20.96 -5.64 5.25
CA TYR A 260 19.92 -6.59 5.64
C TYR A 260 19.35 -7.35 4.45
N VAL A 261 18.93 -6.64 3.39
CA VAL A 261 18.32 -7.23 2.20
C VAL A 261 19.30 -8.21 1.53
N ARG A 262 20.58 -7.83 1.37
CA ARG A 262 21.62 -8.75 0.85
C ARG A 262 21.71 -10.03 1.67
N LYS A 263 21.75 -9.93 2.99
CA LYS A 263 21.83 -11.09 3.89
C LYS A 263 20.57 -11.96 3.79
N ARG A 264 19.39 -11.35 3.80
CA ARG A 264 18.10 -12.05 3.76
C ARG A 264 17.91 -12.79 2.42
N VAL A 265 18.20 -12.12 1.31
CA VAL A 265 18.13 -12.70 -0.04
C VAL A 265 19.10 -13.87 -0.18
N ASP A 266 20.34 -13.74 0.31
CA ASP A 266 21.31 -14.84 0.26
C ASP A 266 20.90 -16.05 1.12
N GLN A 267 20.26 -15.82 2.27
CA GLN A 267 19.69 -16.89 3.10
C GLN A 267 18.60 -17.67 2.36
N GLU A 268 17.64 -16.97 1.75
CA GLU A 268 16.56 -17.58 0.98
C GLU A 268 17.10 -18.35 -0.23
N ARG A 269 18.03 -17.74 -0.98
CA ARG A 269 18.72 -18.38 -2.09
C ARG A 269 19.37 -19.70 -1.68
N ARG A 270 20.08 -19.72 -0.54
CA ARG A 270 20.72 -20.94 -0.01
C ARG A 270 19.69 -21.98 0.42
N ALA A 271 18.62 -21.57 1.10
CA ALA A 271 17.54 -22.46 1.53
C ALA A 271 16.83 -23.12 0.34
N ALA A 272 16.63 -22.38 -0.75
CA ALA A 272 16.04 -22.88 -1.98
C ALA A 272 17.02 -23.69 -2.87
N GLY A 273 18.31 -23.75 -2.53
CA GLY A 273 19.33 -24.45 -3.33
C GLY A 273 19.72 -23.74 -4.64
N TRP A 274 19.47 -22.43 -4.75
CA TRP A 274 19.67 -21.67 -5.98
C TRP A 274 21.12 -21.22 -6.15
N ARG A 275 21.66 -21.37 -7.36
CA ARG A 275 23.08 -21.09 -7.65
C ARG A 275 23.36 -19.66 -8.11
N LYS A 276 22.37 -18.98 -8.70
CA LYS A 276 22.50 -17.60 -9.16
C LYS A 276 22.39 -16.65 -7.98
N THR A 277 23.36 -15.77 -7.82
CA THR A 277 23.35 -14.71 -6.81
C THR A 277 22.27 -13.70 -7.14
N ILE A 278 21.71 -13.02 -6.13
CA ILE A 278 20.97 -11.78 -6.30
C ILE A 278 21.70 -10.75 -5.44
N THR A 279 22.21 -9.69 -6.07
CA THR A 279 23.09 -8.73 -5.40
C THR A 279 22.49 -7.33 -5.40
N PRO A 280 21.69 -6.96 -4.38
CA PRO A 280 21.10 -5.64 -4.29
C PRO A 280 22.12 -4.51 -4.45
N GLN A 281 21.82 -3.53 -5.30
CA GLN A 281 22.70 -2.41 -5.63
C GLN A 281 22.09 -1.09 -5.16
N LEU A 282 22.89 -0.26 -4.49
CA LEU A 282 22.53 1.09 -4.05
C LEU A 282 23.35 2.12 -4.82
N ARG A 283 22.69 3.12 -5.41
CA ARG A 283 23.28 4.16 -6.24
C ARG A 283 22.78 5.54 -5.83
N ASP A 284 23.66 6.53 -5.90
CA ASP A 284 23.29 7.95 -5.78
C ASP A 284 22.95 8.48 -7.17
N LEU A 285 21.74 9.04 -7.34
CA LEU A 285 21.31 9.68 -8.59
C LEU A 285 21.63 11.17 -8.63
N ALA A 286 21.77 11.79 -7.46
CA ALA A 286 22.23 13.17 -7.29
C ALA A 286 23.52 13.21 -6.45
N THR A 287 24.36 14.20 -6.70
CA THR A 287 25.54 14.46 -5.85
C THR A 287 25.11 15.14 -4.56
N SER A 288 24.81 14.35 -3.54
CA SER A 288 24.51 14.84 -2.19
C SER A 288 25.05 13.87 -1.14
N ASP A 289 25.30 14.37 0.07
CA ASP A 289 25.61 13.58 1.25
C ASP A 289 24.39 13.33 2.15
N GLY A 290 23.20 13.74 1.70
CA GLY A 290 21.94 13.45 2.38
C GLY A 290 21.52 11.98 2.27
N GLU A 291 20.75 11.52 3.23
CA GLU A 291 20.30 10.12 3.32
C GLU A 291 18.79 9.98 3.42
N PHE A 292 18.21 9.08 2.62
CA PHE A 292 16.82 8.65 2.80
C PHE A 292 16.76 7.64 3.95
N PHE A 293 15.77 7.76 4.83
CA PHE A 293 15.66 6.88 6.00
C PHE A 293 14.23 6.53 6.34
N PHE A 294 14.03 5.42 7.05
CA PHE A 294 12.76 5.07 7.64
C PHE A 294 12.89 5.00 9.16
N LEU A 295 11.78 5.11 9.87
CA LEU A 295 11.75 4.92 11.32
C LEU A 295 11.10 3.57 11.64
N THR A 296 11.59 2.89 12.68
CA THR A 296 10.98 1.66 13.17
C THR A 296 9.70 1.95 13.95
N SER A 297 8.76 1.02 13.97
CA SER A 297 7.48 1.18 14.68
C SER A 297 7.66 1.46 16.17
N GLU A 298 8.68 0.90 16.80
CA GLU A 298 9.03 1.18 18.19
C GLU A 298 9.43 2.64 18.41
N GLN A 299 10.29 3.17 17.53
CA GLN A 299 10.77 4.54 17.64
C GLN A 299 9.68 5.54 17.30
N LYS A 300 8.78 5.18 16.39
CA LYS A 300 7.56 5.91 16.07
C LYS A 300 6.67 6.05 17.31
N ILE A 301 6.36 4.94 17.99
CA ILE A 301 5.54 4.94 19.21
C ILE A 301 6.20 5.71 20.35
N ALA A 302 7.52 5.56 20.52
CA ALA A 302 8.27 6.28 21.56
C ALA A 302 8.20 7.80 21.36
N ARG A 303 8.34 8.26 20.11
CA ARG A 303 8.28 9.70 19.76
C ARG A 303 6.88 10.29 19.90
N LEU A 304 5.83 9.56 19.51
CA LEU A 304 4.43 9.95 19.73
C LEU A 304 4.11 10.10 21.23
N LYS A 305 4.52 9.13 22.05
CA LYS A 305 4.37 9.21 23.51
C LYS A 305 5.11 10.41 24.11
N GLY A 306 6.32 10.70 23.61
CA GLY A 306 7.12 11.86 24.04
C GLY A 306 6.51 13.21 23.66
N ALA A 307 5.73 13.27 22.57
CA ALA A 307 4.96 14.45 22.16
C ALA A 307 3.65 14.64 22.96
N GLY A 308 3.36 13.77 23.94
CA GLY A 308 2.13 13.81 24.73
C GLY A 308 0.92 13.19 24.02
N GLU A 309 1.16 12.47 22.93
CA GLU A 309 0.10 11.90 22.09
C GLU A 309 -0.05 10.41 22.32
N LYS A 310 -1.30 9.96 22.42
CA LYS A 310 -1.63 8.54 22.52
C LYS A 310 -1.77 8.00 21.10
N PRO A 311 -1.06 6.92 20.72
CA PRO A 311 -1.38 6.21 19.49
C PRO A 311 -2.84 5.77 19.59
N ASN A 312 -3.71 6.24 18.70
CA ASN A 312 -5.05 5.68 18.60
C ASN A 312 -4.88 4.23 18.15
N GLY A 313 -5.21 3.29 19.04
CA GLY A 313 -5.32 1.88 18.70
C GLY A 313 -6.52 1.72 17.79
N ASP A 314 -6.25 1.67 16.48
CA ASP A 314 -7.04 1.09 15.39
C ASP A 314 -6.42 1.63 14.08
N PHE A 315 -5.49 0.86 13.51
CA PHE A 315 -4.88 1.21 12.22
C PHE A 315 -5.78 0.68 11.08
N ALA A 316 -6.78 1.45 10.69
CA ALA A 316 -7.63 1.17 9.52
C ALA A 316 -7.06 1.89 8.28
N TYR A 317 -6.92 1.17 7.16
CA TYR A 317 -5.97 1.49 6.10
C TYR A 317 -6.56 2.08 4.80
N GLY A 318 -5.66 2.65 3.98
CA GLY A 318 -5.89 3.48 2.79
C GLY A 318 -7.19 3.27 2.00
N ARG A 319 -7.90 4.38 1.78
CA ARG A 319 -9.06 4.45 0.86
C ARG A 319 -8.60 4.91 -0.53
N PRO A 320 -9.03 4.25 -1.62
CA PRO A 320 -8.84 4.78 -2.98
C PRO A 320 -9.57 6.13 -3.13
N LEU A 321 -8.93 7.11 -3.75
CA LEU A 321 -9.58 8.30 -4.28
C LEU A 321 -10.41 7.84 -5.49
N SER A 322 -11.72 7.72 -5.33
CA SER A 322 -12.61 7.45 -6.46
C SER A 322 -12.49 8.57 -7.49
N THR A 323 -12.48 8.23 -8.77
CA THR A 323 -12.59 9.19 -9.88
C THR A 323 -13.99 9.84 -9.89
N GLY A 324 -14.17 10.86 -9.05
CA GLY A 324 -15.42 11.60 -8.87
C GLY A 324 -15.25 12.62 -7.73
N PRO A 325 -15.86 13.81 -7.83
CA PRO A 325 -15.23 15.07 -7.45
C PRO A 325 -14.87 15.14 -5.96
N ASP A 326 -13.65 15.60 -5.70
CA ASP A 326 -13.17 15.99 -4.39
C ASP A 326 -14.14 16.98 -3.73
N HIS A 327 -14.73 16.58 -2.61
CA HIS A 327 -15.21 17.54 -1.64
C HIS A 327 -14.08 17.89 -0.67
N VAL A 328 -13.26 18.84 -1.12
CA VAL A 328 -12.59 19.80 -0.25
C VAL A 328 -13.62 20.44 0.65
N ARG A 329 -13.33 20.49 1.95
CA ARG A 329 -14.09 21.24 2.94
C ARG A 329 -13.92 22.74 2.68
N SER A 330 -14.65 23.27 1.71
CA SER A 330 -15.02 24.68 1.65
C SER A 330 -16.19 24.89 2.62
N LYS A 331 -16.10 25.95 3.42
CA LYS A 331 -17.17 26.32 4.37
C LYS A 331 -18.48 26.59 3.62
N GLY A 332 -19.51 25.77 3.86
CA GLY A 332 -20.92 26.12 3.60
C GLY A 332 -21.77 24.97 3.02
N GLY A 333 -22.75 24.48 3.80
CA GLY A 333 -23.77 23.48 3.40
C GLY A 333 -23.60 22.11 4.09
N LYS A 334 -24.60 21.65 4.86
CA LYS A 334 -24.50 20.56 5.84
C LYS A 334 -25.01 19.22 5.29
N THR A 335 -24.12 18.23 5.10
CA THR A 335 -24.49 16.80 5.08
C THR A 335 -23.67 16.12 6.18
N LYS A 336 -24.35 15.44 7.11
CA LYS A 336 -23.77 14.85 8.32
C LYS A 336 -23.66 13.34 8.11
N ILE A 337 -22.43 12.82 8.14
CA ILE A 337 -22.16 11.38 8.05
C ILE A 337 -21.86 10.84 9.45
N GLU A 338 -22.58 9.80 9.85
CA GLU A 338 -22.40 9.10 11.13
C GLU A 338 -22.16 7.62 10.88
N SER A 339 -21.34 6.98 11.73
CA SER A 339 -20.97 5.57 11.58
C SER A 339 -21.07 4.79 12.88
N PHE A 340 -21.62 3.59 12.82
CA PHE A 340 -21.81 2.68 13.95
C PHE A 340 -21.29 1.29 13.62
N SER A 341 -20.99 0.48 14.64
CA SER A 341 -20.51 -0.89 14.44
C SER A 341 -21.18 -1.85 15.41
N VAL A 342 -21.76 -2.93 14.86
CA VAL A 342 -22.37 -4.03 15.62
C VAL A 342 -21.41 -5.21 15.58
N HIS A 343 -20.99 -5.70 16.73
CA HIS A 343 -20.07 -6.84 16.84
C HIS A 343 -20.81 -8.14 17.14
N PHE A 344 -20.26 -9.24 16.64
CA PHE A 344 -20.81 -10.58 16.77
C PHE A 344 -19.78 -11.54 17.38
N GLY A 345 -20.27 -12.58 18.06
CA GLY A 345 -19.42 -13.70 18.42
C GLY A 345 -18.97 -14.49 17.19
N SER A 346 -17.88 -15.24 17.33
CA SER A 346 -17.40 -16.19 16.31
C SER A 346 -18.53 -17.15 15.92
N ASP A 347 -18.66 -17.42 14.62
CA ASP A 347 -19.72 -18.26 14.04
C ASP A 347 -21.17 -17.88 14.38
N SER A 348 -21.40 -16.67 14.90
CA SER A 348 -22.73 -16.20 15.30
C SER A 348 -23.23 -15.05 14.44
N ALA A 349 -24.53 -15.05 14.14
CA ALA A 349 -25.27 -13.91 13.60
C ALA A 349 -26.32 -13.35 14.59
N SER A 350 -26.28 -13.79 15.85
CA SER A 350 -27.24 -13.38 16.87
C SER A 350 -26.84 -12.05 17.48
N LEU A 351 -27.81 -11.14 17.66
CA LEU A 351 -27.61 -9.88 18.39
C LEU A 351 -27.56 -10.16 19.90
N ASN A 352 -26.74 -9.40 20.62
CA ASN A 352 -26.69 -9.45 22.09
C ASN A 352 -27.54 -8.33 22.72
N GLY A 353 -27.70 -8.37 24.04
CA GLY A 353 -28.54 -7.41 24.77
C GLY A 353 -28.12 -5.94 24.61
N ASP A 354 -26.82 -5.67 24.44
CA ASP A 354 -26.27 -4.32 24.28
C ASP A 354 -26.53 -3.74 22.88
N THR A 355 -26.72 -4.62 21.89
CA THR A 355 -26.96 -4.24 20.49
C THR A 355 -28.30 -3.52 20.30
N ALA A 356 -29.32 -3.87 21.10
CA ALA A 356 -30.65 -3.28 20.97
C ALA A 356 -30.69 -1.78 21.31
N LEU A 357 -29.83 -1.31 22.23
CA LEU A 357 -29.72 0.11 22.56
C LEU A 357 -29.01 0.88 21.45
N LEU A 358 -27.92 0.32 20.92
CA LEU A 358 -27.18 0.89 19.80
C LEU A 358 -28.06 1.03 18.55
N LEU A 359 -28.85 0.01 18.20
CA LEU A 359 -29.69 0.09 17.01
C LEU A 359 -30.84 1.10 17.14
N LYS A 360 -31.32 1.38 18.36
CA LYS A 360 -32.25 2.50 18.61
C LYS A 360 -31.58 3.85 18.41
N GLU A 361 -30.32 3.97 18.83
CA GLU A 361 -29.52 5.17 18.57
C GLU A 361 -29.32 5.38 17.06
N VAL A 362 -29.02 4.32 16.32
CA VAL A 362 -28.93 4.34 14.84
C VAL A 362 -30.24 4.84 14.23
N VAL A 363 -31.40 4.30 14.61
CA VAL A 363 -32.69 4.75 14.04
C VAL A 363 -32.92 6.25 14.29
N ASN A 364 -32.56 6.76 15.47
CA ASN A 364 -32.68 8.19 15.78
C ASN A 364 -31.68 9.05 15.02
N ALA A 365 -30.45 8.54 14.84
CA ALA A 365 -29.38 9.23 14.15
C ALA A 365 -29.60 9.30 12.63
N CYS A 366 -30.31 8.33 12.05
CA CYS A 366 -30.40 8.11 10.62
C CYS A 366 -31.82 8.38 10.07
N SER A 367 -32.62 9.15 10.81
CA SER A 367 -34.06 9.29 10.59
C SER A 367 -34.46 9.98 9.27
N GLU A 368 -33.53 10.67 8.61
CA GLU A 368 -33.78 11.43 7.37
C GLU A 368 -32.83 11.06 6.21
N GLY A 369 -31.98 10.04 6.39
CA GLY A 369 -30.84 9.75 5.52
C GLY A 369 -30.81 8.37 4.86
N ALA A 370 -29.95 8.21 3.85
CA ALA A 370 -29.64 6.89 3.28
C ALA A 370 -28.71 6.12 4.24
N ILE A 371 -28.95 4.81 4.40
CA ILE A 371 -28.16 3.96 5.30
C ILE A 371 -27.38 2.90 4.52
N GLY A 372 -26.10 2.77 4.81
CA GLY A 372 -25.25 1.69 4.33
C GLY A 372 -25.00 0.65 5.40
N LEU A 373 -25.05 -0.63 5.03
CA LEU A 373 -24.68 -1.76 5.86
C LEU A 373 -23.58 -2.56 5.17
N THR A 374 -22.47 -2.80 5.88
CA THR A 374 -21.38 -3.65 5.39
C THR A 374 -21.06 -4.73 6.41
N GLY A 375 -21.16 -6.01 6.01
CA GLY A 375 -20.89 -7.15 6.89
C GLY A 375 -19.48 -7.73 6.70
N HIS A 376 -18.78 -8.02 7.79
CA HIS A 376 -17.41 -8.55 7.78
C HIS A 376 -17.24 -9.78 8.70
N THR A 377 -16.16 -10.52 8.46
CA THR A 377 -15.70 -11.66 9.26
C THR A 377 -14.19 -11.65 9.45
N GLY A 378 -13.68 -12.47 10.36
CA GLY A 378 -12.27 -12.86 10.38
C GLY A 378 -11.91 -13.78 9.21
N LEU A 379 -10.72 -14.38 9.27
CA LEU A 379 -10.21 -15.32 8.26
C LEU A 379 -10.57 -16.79 8.56
N ASP A 380 -11.34 -17.04 9.61
CA ASP A 380 -11.68 -18.39 10.05
C ASP A 380 -12.72 -19.02 9.12
N GLY A 381 -12.29 -19.97 8.29
CA GLY A 381 -13.15 -20.72 7.38
C GLY A 381 -12.83 -20.46 5.91
N THR A 382 -13.76 -20.81 5.02
CA THR A 382 -13.60 -20.55 3.58
C THR A 382 -14.18 -19.19 3.22
N ALA A 383 -13.67 -18.53 2.17
CA ALA A 383 -14.25 -17.29 1.68
C ALA A 383 -15.77 -17.37 1.42
N ALA A 384 -16.25 -18.51 0.92
CA ALA A 384 -17.69 -18.75 0.72
C ALA A 384 -18.47 -18.82 2.05
N TYR A 385 -17.87 -19.43 3.08
CA TYR A 385 -18.43 -19.46 4.44
C TYR A 385 -18.46 -18.06 5.06
N ASN A 386 -17.36 -17.32 4.95
CA ASN A 386 -17.19 -15.97 5.47
C ASN A 386 -18.13 -14.96 4.81
N LEU A 387 -18.30 -15.06 3.49
CA LEU A 387 -19.30 -14.29 2.76
C LEU A 387 -20.73 -14.63 3.19
N ALA A 388 -21.03 -15.91 3.43
CA ALA A 388 -22.36 -16.34 3.86
C ALA A 388 -22.70 -15.84 5.28
N ILE A 389 -21.76 -15.88 6.22
CA ILE A 389 -22.01 -15.45 7.60
C ILE A 389 -22.04 -13.92 7.75
N SER A 390 -21.18 -13.17 7.04
CA SER A 390 -21.28 -11.70 6.97
C SER A 390 -22.64 -11.25 6.40
N SER A 391 -23.13 -11.92 5.35
CA SER A 391 -24.47 -11.68 4.80
C SER A 391 -25.58 -11.97 5.82
N ARG A 392 -25.49 -13.06 6.58
CA ARG A 392 -26.47 -13.39 7.64
C ARG A 392 -26.50 -12.32 8.74
N ARG A 393 -25.34 -11.89 9.23
CA ARG A 393 -25.20 -10.84 10.27
C ARG A 393 -25.85 -9.53 9.82
N LEU A 394 -25.52 -9.09 8.61
CA LEU A 394 -26.07 -7.89 8.02
C LEU A 394 -27.59 -7.96 7.83
N ASN A 395 -28.12 -9.12 7.41
CA ASN A 395 -29.57 -9.31 7.29
C ASN A 395 -30.30 -9.32 8.64
N VAL A 396 -29.62 -9.76 9.72
CA VAL A 396 -30.17 -9.66 11.08
C VAL A 396 -30.23 -8.20 11.53
N VAL A 397 -29.15 -7.43 11.32
CA VAL A 397 -29.12 -5.98 11.64
C VAL A 397 -30.17 -5.22 10.84
N ARG A 398 -30.27 -5.46 9.53
CA ARG A 398 -31.27 -4.83 8.65
C ARG A 398 -32.69 -5.06 9.16
N ARG A 399 -33.05 -6.31 9.47
CA ARG A 399 -34.40 -6.65 9.97
C ARG A 399 -34.70 -5.99 11.31
N GLU A 400 -33.73 -5.92 12.21
CA GLU A 400 -33.91 -5.28 13.50
C GLU A 400 -34.13 -3.77 13.34
N LEU A 401 -33.33 -3.09 12.50
CA LEU A 401 -33.52 -1.67 12.20
C LEU A 401 -34.91 -1.36 11.60
N ILE A 402 -35.40 -2.22 10.70
CA ILE A 402 -36.76 -2.11 10.14
C ILE A 402 -37.81 -2.29 11.24
N SER A 403 -37.63 -3.27 12.14
CA SER A 403 -38.55 -3.50 13.26
C SER A 403 -38.60 -2.33 14.25
N LEU A 404 -37.50 -1.59 14.37
CA LEU A 404 -37.37 -0.40 15.20
C LEU A 404 -37.91 0.88 14.52
N GLY A 405 -38.41 0.76 13.28
CA GLY A 405 -39.11 1.83 12.56
C GLY A 405 -38.39 2.41 11.35
N MET A 406 -37.24 1.85 10.95
CA MET A 406 -36.53 2.30 9.75
C MET A 406 -37.25 1.85 8.46
N PRO A 407 -37.51 2.73 7.48
CA PRO A 407 -38.11 2.33 6.21
C PRO A 407 -37.25 1.31 5.46
N GLU A 408 -37.87 0.30 4.85
CA GLU A 408 -37.15 -0.70 4.06
C GLU A 408 -36.42 -0.08 2.85
N SER A 409 -36.97 1.01 2.30
CA SER A 409 -36.39 1.79 1.20
C SER A 409 -35.10 2.52 1.58
N SER A 410 -34.79 2.68 2.88
CA SER A 410 -33.53 3.29 3.31
C SER A 410 -32.30 2.47 2.87
N PHE A 411 -32.48 1.20 2.51
CA PHE A 411 -31.43 0.23 2.19
C PHE A 411 -31.27 -0.07 0.69
N ASP A 412 -31.99 0.61 -0.21
CA ASP A 412 -32.23 0.16 -1.59
C ASP A 412 -30.98 0.00 -2.48
N ASN A 413 -29.78 0.45 -2.09
CA ASN A 413 -28.54 0.30 -2.88
C ASN A 413 -27.23 0.18 -2.06
N SER A 414 -27.31 -0.24 -0.80
CA SER A 414 -26.23 0.05 0.16
C SER A 414 -25.99 -1.06 1.18
N VAL A 415 -26.26 -2.30 0.80
CA VAL A 415 -26.13 -3.49 1.66
C VAL A 415 -25.11 -4.44 1.05
N LEU A 416 -23.94 -4.58 1.66
CA LEU A 416 -22.80 -5.30 1.12
C LEU A 416 -22.24 -6.33 2.11
N ALA A 417 -22.09 -7.58 1.68
CA ALA A 417 -21.38 -8.60 2.45
C ALA A 417 -19.97 -8.72 1.91
N MET A 418 -18.97 -8.49 2.76
CA MET A 418 -17.55 -8.52 2.40
C MET A 418 -16.85 -9.81 2.82
N GLY A 419 -17.48 -10.62 3.66
CA GLY A 419 -16.82 -11.79 4.23
C GLY A 419 -15.54 -11.41 4.94
N GLU A 420 -14.44 -12.07 4.59
CA GLU A 420 -13.12 -11.84 5.18
C GLU A 420 -12.38 -10.64 4.58
N ASP A 421 -12.98 -9.95 3.62
CA ASP A 421 -12.41 -8.73 3.05
C ASP A 421 -12.61 -7.55 4.03
N GLU A 422 -11.67 -6.60 4.01
CA GLU A 422 -11.65 -5.42 4.88
C GLU A 422 -11.58 -5.75 6.39
N GLN A 423 -10.57 -6.55 6.76
CA GLN A 423 -10.18 -6.81 8.16
C GLN A 423 -9.94 -5.48 8.90
N LYS A 424 -10.65 -5.27 10.01
CA LYS A 424 -10.53 -4.10 10.90
C LYS A 424 -9.37 -4.21 11.86
N ALA A 425 -8.98 -5.43 12.22
CA ALA A 425 -7.87 -5.70 13.13
C ALA A 425 -7.14 -7.00 12.74
N PRO A 426 -5.90 -7.23 13.22
CA PRO A 426 -5.13 -8.43 12.88
C PRO A 426 -5.86 -9.73 13.29
N PRO A 427 -6.23 -10.61 12.34
CA PRO A 427 -7.05 -11.80 12.61
C PRO A 427 -6.30 -12.88 13.39
N PHE A 428 -4.98 -12.80 13.48
CA PHE A 428 -4.16 -13.78 14.21
C PHE A 428 -4.12 -13.56 15.73
N THR A 429 -4.89 -12.60 16.24
CA THR A 429 -5.07 -12.39 17.68
C THR A 429 -6.55 -12.56 18.04
N PRO A 430 -6.91 -13.23 19.16
CA PRO A 430 -8.31 -13.41 19.55
C PRO A 430 -9.09 -12.10 19.67
N SER A 431 -8.42 -11.03 20.14
CA SER A 431 -9.03 -9.70 20.25
C SER A 431 -9.21 -9.01 18.89
N GLY A 432 -8.28 -9.21 17.95
CA GLY A 432 -8.40 -8.66 16.60
C GLY A 432 -9.44 -9.40 15.75
N ASP A 433 -9.47 -10.72 15.84
CA ASP A 433 -10.47 -11.55 15.17
C ASP A 433 -11.91 -11.18 15.59
N ALA A 434 -12.13 -10.96 16.90
CA ALA A 434 -13.42 -10.49 17.40
C ALA A 434 -13.85 -9.12 16.85
N LEU A 435 -12.91 -8.24 16.51
CA LEU A 435 -13.20 -6.95 15.88
C LEU A 435 -13.56 -7.08 14.40
N ASN A 436 -13.16 -8.18 13.74
CA ASN A 436 -13.50 -8.47 12.35
C ASN A 436 -14.91 -9.05 12.20
N HIS A 437 -15.44 -9.69 13.25
CA HIS A 437 -16.82 -10.16 13.32
C HIS A 437 -17.81 -9.02 13.54
N ARG A 438 -18.13 -8.25 12.49
CA ARG A 438 -18.94 -7.02 12.62
C ARG A 438 -19.87 -6.73 11.45
N VAL A 439 -20.81 -5.82 11.69
CA VAL A 439 -21.53 -5.07 10.66
C VAL A 439 -21.28 -3.58 10.89
N GLU A 440 -20.80 -2.89 9.87
CA GLU A 440 -20.68 -1.43 9.86
C GLU A 440 -21.96 -0.81 9.33
N ILE A 441 -22.36 0.29 9.95
CA ILE A 441 -23.56 1.04 9.62
C ILE A 441 -23.12 2.47 9.34
N VAL A 442 -23.46 3.00 8.17
CA VAL A 442 -23.14 4.39 7.79
C VAL A 442 -24.43 5.12 7.46
N CYS A 443 -24.63 6.28 8.07
CA CYS A 443 -25.80 7.11 7.86
C CYS A 443 -25.39 8.42 7.21
N VAL A 444 -26.13 8.80 6.18
CA VAL A 444 -25.88 10.01 5.40
C VAL A 444 -27.11 10.90 5.50
N ASN A 445 -27.05 11.92 6.38
CA ASN A 445 -28.15 12.84 6.69
C ASN A 445 -27.96 14.23 6.07
#